data_AF-A0A0G0MB74-F1
#
_entry.id   AF-A0A0G0MB74-F1
#
_cell.length_a   1.000
_cell.length_b   1.000
_cell.length_c   1.000
_cell.angle_alpha   90.00
_cell.angle_beta   90.00
_cell.angle_gamma   90.00
#
_symmetry.space_group_name_H-M   'P 1'
#
loop_
_entity.id
_entity.type
_entity.pdbx_description
1 polymer ?
#
loop_
_entity_poly.entity_id
_entity_poly.type
_entity_poly.pdbx_seq_one_letter_code
_entity_poly.pdbx_strand_id
1 'polypeptide(L)'
;MNEKLMHGVWIISIIILLTLICFFVPWKKVNWGIIATQPARTVTVTGQAISKQKNQIATFSAGVSVTKDNKQDATNEVTNKINAIVEAAKAFGIKTEDIKTQYISVYQNQEQYYEDNRQKTRPGQWNVSNSASFVLRDVTRASALTDVLSKAGATNINGPQFSMDETTDIENSLLGEAIANARKKAELVARGANMKLGPMINVIEGYSMTQSRPVYFEGGGGGGGGGMEAGTAAVEKTVTVMFELK
;
A
#
# COMPACT_ATOMS: atom_id res chain seq x y z
N MET A 1 -31.35 -25.69 -91.63
CA MET A 1 -29.95 -25.30 -91.33
C MET A 1 -29.88 -25.01 -89.83
N ASN A 2 -29.02 -25.72 -89.10
CA ASN A 2 -29.10 -26.10 -87.67
C ASN A 2 -29.28 -24.99 -86.60
N GLU A 3 -30.31 -25.09 -85.74
CA GLU A 3 -30.49 -24.29 -84.51
C GLU A 3 -29.35 -24.47 -83.48
N LYS A 4 -28.72 -25.66 -83.45
CA LYS A 4 -27.58 -25.93 -82.55
C LYS A 4 -26.34 -25.07 -82.84
N LEU A 5 -26.18 -24.59 -84.07
CA LEU A 5 -25.08 -23.70 -84.45
C LEU A 5 -25.30 -22.26 -83.96
N MET A 6 -26.55 -21.79 -83.84
CA MET A 6 -26.84 -20.44 -83.36
C MET A 6 -26.65 -20.27 -81.84
N HIS A 7 -27.03 -21.27 -81.03
CA HIS A 7 -26.79 -21.22 -79.58
C HIS A 7 -25.30 -21.25 -79.22
N GLY A 8 -24.48 -22.01 -79.98
CA GLY A 8 -23.03 -22.06 -79.77
C GLY A 8 -22.36 -20.70 -80.01
N VAL A 9 -22.77 -19.97 -81.05
CA VAL A 9 -22.23 -18.64 -81.37
C VAL A 9 -22.59 -17.63 -80.28
N TRP A 10 -23.81 -17.67 -79.74
CA TRP A 10 -24.24 -16.76 -78.66
C TRP A 10 -23.46 -16.95 -77.36
N ILE A 11 -23.19 -18.20 -76.97
CA ILE A 11 -22.40 -18.52 -75.77
C ILE A 11 -20.95 -18.04 -75.96
N ILE A 12 -20.37 -18.27 -77.14
CA ILE A 12 -19.01 -17.81 -77.46
C ILE A 12 -18.94 -16.28 -77.44
N SER A 13 -19.94 -15.58 -77.98
CA SER A 13 -20.01 -14.12 -77.92
C SER A 13 -20.11 -13.58 -76.49
N ILE A 14 -20.89 -14.21 -75.60
CA ILE A 14 -20.98 -13.82 -74.18
C ILE A 14 -19.65 -14.02 -73.45
N ILE A 15 -18.97 -15.15 -73.70
CA ILE A 15 -17.66 -15.43 -73.10
C ILE A 15 -16.62 -14.42 -73.56
N ILE A 16 -16.61 -14.07 -74.86
CA ILE A 16 -15.71 -13.04 -75.41
C ILE A 16 -16.01 -11.66 -74.81
N LEU A 17 -17.29 -11.33 -74.60
CA LEU A 17 -17.69 -10.06 -73.97
C LEU A 17 -17.22 -10.00 -72.50
N LEU A 18 -17.41 -11.08 -71.74
CA LEU A 18 -16.98 -11.16 -70.35
C LEU A 18 -15.46 -11.12 -70.20
N THR A 19 -14.71 -11.77 -71.09
CA THR A 19 -13.25 -11.70 -71.08
C THR A 19 -12.75 -10.32 -71.47
N LEU A 20 -13.38 -9.65 -72.45
CA LEU A 20 -13.10 -8.26 -72.79
C LEU A 20 -13.35 -7.32 -71.61
N ILE A 21 -14.48 -7.47 -70.91
CA ILE A 21 -14.79 -6.67 -69.71
C ILE A 21 -13.75 -6.94 -68.63
N CYS A 22 -13.41 -8.20 -68.37
CA CYS A 22 -12.43 -8.55 -67.35
C CYS A 22 -11.02 -8.00 -67.68
N PHE A 23 -10.65 -7.95 -68.96
CA PHE A 23 -9.37 -7.44 -69.44
C PHE A 23 -9.30 -5.91 -69.48
N PHE A 24 -10.40 -5.23 -69.83
CA PHE A 24 -10.47 -3.77 -69.90
C PHE A 24 -10.83 -3.09 -68.57
N VAL A 25 -11.38 -3.82 -67.60
CA VAL A 25 -11.54 -3.30 -66.24
C VAL A 25 -10.16 -3.12 -65.63
N PRO A 26 -9.77 -1.91 -65.18
CA PRO A 26 -8.48 -1.70 -64.55
C PRO A 26 -8.53 -2.21 -63.10
N TRP A 27 -8.40 -3.53 -62.91
CA TRP A 27 -8.43 -4.19 -61.59
C TRP A 27 -7.46 -3.55 -60.58
N LYS A 28 -6.33 -3.01 -61.05
CA LYS A 28 -5.34 -2.29 -60.22
C LYS A 28 -5.84 -0.95 -59.66
N LYS A 29 -6.92 -0.38 -60.19
CA LYS A 29 -7.57 0.85 -59.68
C LYS A 29 -8.83 0.56 -58.86
N VAL A 30 -9.20 -0.71 -58.70
CA VAL A 30 -10.29 -1.09 -57.79
C VAL A 30 -9.74 -0.95 -56.38
N ASN A 31 -10.09 0.14 -55.72
CA ASN A 31 -9.72 0.38 -54.33
C ASN A 31 -10.75 -0.33 -53.46
N TRP A 32 -10.43 -1.57 -53.05
CA TRP A 32 -11.19 -2.30 -52.04
C TRP A 32 -10.98 -1.52 -50.74
N GLY A 33 -11.95 -0.67 -50.39
CA GLY A 33 -11.78 0.35 -49.35
C GLY A 33 -11.07 -0.18 -48.10
N ILE A 34 -10.17 0.63 -47.55
CA ILE A 34 -9.47 0.32 -46.31
C ILE A 34 -10.55 0.21 -45.21
N ILE A 35 -10.64 -0.94 -44.53
CA ILE A 35 -11.43 -1.04 -43.30
C ILE A 35 -10.71 -0.21 -42.25
N ALA A 36 -11.05 1.08 -42.18
CA ALA A 36 -10.59 1.96 -41.12
C ALA A 36 -11.44 1.69 -39.87
N THR A 37 -10.94 0.84 -38.97
CA THR A 37 -11.48 0.75 -37.61
C THR A 37 -11.34 2.12 -36.95
N GLN A 38 -12.46 2.83 -36.77
CA GLN A 38 -12.42 4.09 -36.03
C GLN A 38 -11.95 3.80 -34.59
N PRO A 39 -11.04 4.62 -34.03
CA PRO A 39 -10.64 4.45 -32.64
C PRO A 39 -11.89 4.56 -31.76
N ALA A 40 -12.07 3.60 -30.85
CA ALA A 40 -13.20 3.60 -29.93
C ALA A 40 -13.23 4.93 -29.15
N ARG A 41 -14.40 5.58 -29.12
CA ARG A 41 -14.59 6.77 -28.29
C ARG A 41 -14.57 6.31 -26.83
N THR A 42 -13.66 6.84 -26.05
CA THR A 42 -13.47 6.43 -24.66
C THR A 42 -13.41 7.65 -23.75
N VAL A 43 -13.74 7.43 -22.48
CA VAL A 43 -13.54 8.40 -21.41
C VAL A 43 -12.69 7.75 -20.32
N THR A 44 -11.63 8.45 -19.93
CA THR A 44 -10.78 8.05 -18.80
C THR A 44 -11.06 8.98 -17.62
N VAL A 45 -11.38 8.40 -16.47
CA VAL A 45 -11.69 9.15 -15.25
C VAL A 45 -10.96 8.56 -14.07
N THR A 46 -10.68 9.40 -13.09
CA THR A 46 -10.14 8.98 -11.79
C THR A 46 -11.23 9.08 -10.73
N GLY A 47 -11.47 7.97 -10.05
CA GLY A 47 -12.32 7.87 -8.85
C GLY A 47 -11.46 7.73 -7.60
N GLN A 48 -11.89 8.36 -6.52
CA GLN A 48 -11.21 8.37 -5.24
C GLN A 48 -12.24 8.06 -4.14
N ALA A 49 -11.82 7.34 -3.11
CA ALA A 49 -12.59 7.13 -1.89
C ALA A 49 -11.66 7.26 -0.67
N ILE A 50 -12.17 7.87 0.39
CA ILE A 50 -11.42 8.11 1.63
C ILE A 50 -12.29 7.70 2.82
N SER A 51 -11.75 6.85 3.69
CA SER A 51 -12.36 6.50 4.97
C SER A 51 -11.49 7.03 6.11
N LYS A 52 -12.12 7.71 7.07
CA LYS A 52 -11.45 8.17 8.29
C LYS A 52 -11.86 7.24 9.43
N GLN A 53 -10.87 6.61 10.06
CA GLN A 53 -11.09 5.73 11.20
C GLN A 53 -10.23 6.17 12.37
N LYS A 54 -10.72 5.90 13.58
CA LYS A 54 -9.88 6.07 14.78
C LYS A 54 -8.80 5.00 14.77
N ASN A 55 -7.61 5.35 15.24
CA ASN A 55 -6.59 4.34 15.47
C ASN A 55 -7.05 3.39 16.58
N GLN A 56 -6.86 2.10 16.35
CA GLN A 56 -7.40 1.03 17.19
C GLN A 56 -6.31 0.35 18.01
N ILE A 57 -5.06 0.44 17.55
CA ILE A 57 -3.93 -0.19 18.21
C ILE A 57 -2.84 0.84 18.53
N ALA A 58 -2.14 0.60 19.62
CA ALA A 58 -0.96 1.33 20.04
C ALA A 58 0.21 0.36 20.13
N THR A 59 1.25 0.62 19.36
CA THR A 59 2.50 -0.16 19.41
C THR A 59 3.49 0.52 20.35
N PHE A 60 4.09 -0.27 21.23
CA PHE A 60 5.13 0.15 22.16
C PHE A 60 6.39 -0.68 21.92
N SER A 61 7.55 -0.09 22.19
CA SER A 61 8.82 -0.82 22.28
C SER A 61 9.45 -0.49 23.62
N ALA A 62 9.64 -1.51 24.46
CA ALA A 62 10.35 -1.37 25.73
C ALA A 62 11.67 -2.11 25.67
N GLY A 63 12.74 -1.46 26.10
CA GLY A 63 14.09 -2.00 26.09
C GLY A 63 14.79 -1.86 27.42
N VAL A 64 15.78 -2.73 27.61
CA VAL A 64 16.69 -2.74 28.75
C VAL A 64 18.10 -2.69 28.20
N SER A 65 18.93 -1.81 28.75
CA SER A 65 20.38 -1.82 28.54
C SER A 65 21.09 -1.98 29.89
N VAL A 66 22.11 -2.83 29.91
CA VAL A 66 22.95 -3.06 31.08
C VAL A 66 24.41 -2.98 30.65
N THR A 67 25.22 -2.32 31.47
CA THR A 67 26.67 -2.23 31.30
C THR A 67 27.37 -2.96 32.45
N LYS A 68 28.27 -3.91 32.15
CA LYS A 68 29.09 -4.64 33.15
C LYS A 68 30.48 -4.93 32.63
N ASP A 69 31.41 -5.24 33.54
CA ASP A 69 32.76 -5.69 33.19
C ASP A 69 32.78 -7.09 32.56
N ASN A 70 31.84 -7.97 32.95
CA ASN A 70 31.69 -9.31 32.42
C ASN A 70 30.51 -9.40 31.43
N LYS A 71 30.78 -9.90 30.21
CA LYS A 71 29.79 -10.09 29.15
C LYS A 71 28.64 -11.02 29.55
N GLN A 72 28.95 -12.14 30.20
CA GLN A 72 27.97 -13.14 30.59
C GLN A 72 27.02 -12.60 31.64
N ASP A 73 27.54 -11.87 32.62
CA ASP A 73 26.73 -11.23 33.67
C ASP A 73 25.80 -10.17 33.08
N ALA A 74 26.30 -9.32 32.16
CA ALA A 74 25.47 -8.35 31.45
C ALA A 74 24.35 -9.04 30.64
N THR A 75 24.67 -10.13 29.95
CA THR A 75 23.70 -10.87 29.13
C THR A 75 22.62 -11.54 29.98
N ASN A 76 23.00 -12.17 31.09
CA ASN A 76 22.08 -12.80 32.03
C ASN A 76 21.16 -11.76 32.67
N GLU A 77 21.70 -10.61 33.10
CA GLU A 77 20.92 -9.54 33.71
C GLU A 77 19.89 -8.95 32.72
N VAL A 78 20.29 -8.69 31.47
CA VAL A 78 19.38 -8.20 30.42
C VAL A 78 18.27 -9.22 30.13
N THR A 79 18.62 -10.50 30.03
CA THR A 79 17.65 -11.57 29.76
C THR A 79 16.63 -11.70 30.88
N ASN A 80 17.05 -11.61 32.15
CA ASN A 80 16.14 -11.66 33.28
C ASN A 80 15.20 -10.45 33.31
N LYS A 81 15.72 -9.24 33.05
CA LYS A 81 14.91 -8.01 33.03
C LYS A 81 13.91 -8.00 31.87
N ILE A 82 14.30 -8.41 30.67
CA ILE A 82 13.36 -8.44 29.54
C ILE A 82 12.25 -9.47 29.76
N ASN A 83 12.57 -10.62 30.37
CA ASN A 83 11.55 -11.60 30.73
C ASN A 83 10.57 -11.05 31.76
N ALA A 84 11.05 -10.33 32.79
CA ALA A 84 10.17 -9.67 33.76
C ALA A 84 9.23 -8.65 33.10
N ILE A 85 9.72 -7.89 32.12
CA ILE A 85 8.91 -6.93 31.34
C ILE A 85 7.84 -7.68 30.52
N VAL A 86 8.22 -8.77 29.84
CA VAL A 86 7.26 -9.58 29.06
C VAL A 86 6.18 -10.18 29.96
N GLU A 87 6.54 -10.70 31.12
CA GLU A 87 5.56 -11.25 32.07
C GLU A 87 4.66 -10.17 32.67
N ALA A 88 5.20 -8.98 32.97
CA ALA A 88 4.39 -7.84 33.41
C ALA A 88 3.39 -7.38 32.33
N ALA A 89 3.81 -7.36 31.07
CA ALA A 89 2.94 -7.05 29.94
C ALA A 89 1.82 -8.09 29.76
N LYS A 90 2.12 -9.38 29.91
CA LYS A 90 1.11 -10.46 29.92
C LYS A 90 0.13 -10.32 31.07
N ALA A 91 0.63 -10.05 32.28
CA ALA A 91 -0.19 -9.84 33.47
C ALA A 91 -1.10 -8.60 33.34
N PHE A 92 -0.67 -7.58 32.60
CA PHE A 92 -1.50 -6.43 32.25
C PHE A 92 -2.62 -6.78 31.25
N GLY A 93 -2.52 -7.90 30.55
CA GLY A 93 -3.51 -8.41 29.60
C GLY A 93 -3.10 -8.32 28.13
N ILE A 94 -1.83 -8.08 27.83
CA ILE A 94 -1.33 -8.20 26.45
C ILE A 94 -1.22 -9.67 26.09
N LYS A 95 -1.81 -10.07 24.96
CA LYS A 95 -1.77 -11.44 24.49
C LYS A 95 -0.36 -11.81 24.02
N THR A 96 0.01 -13.08 24.13
CA THR A 96 1.31 -13.58 23.65
C THR A 96 1.54 -13.30 22.16
N GLU A 97 0.49 -13.35 21.33
CA GLU A 97 0.54 -13.03 19.89
C GLU A 97 0.88 -11.55 19.60
N ASP A 98 0.57 -10.66 20.56
CA ASP A 98 0.81 -9.23 20.49
C ASP A 98 2.16 -8.83 21.14
N ILE A 99 2.99 -9.80 21.55
CA ILE A 99 4.31 -9.59 22.14
C ILE A 99 5.39 -10.17 21.23
N LYS A 100 6.36 -9.33 20.85
CA LYS A 100 7.50 -9.75 20.04
C LYS A 100 8.80 -9.28 20.67
N THR A 101 9.55 -10.19 21.28
CA THR A 101 10.93 -9.92 21.68
C THR A 101 11.78 -9.68 20.44
N GLN A 102 12.53 -8.57 20.44
CA GLN A 102 13.40 -8.14 19.36
C GLN A 102 14.81 -8.71 19.55
N TYR A 103 15.75 -8.23 18.74
CA TYR A 103 17.14 -8.68 18.73
C TYR A 103 17.92 -8.20 19.96
N ILE A 104 18.80 -9.06 20.48
CA ILE A 104 19.77 -8.72 21.54
C ILE A 104 21.05 -8.14 20.91
N SER A 105 21.41 -6.92 21.30
CA SER A 105 22.65 -6.26 20.88
C SER A 105 23.69 -6.35 21.99
N VAL A 106 24.90 -6.79 21.65
CA VAL A 106 26.02 -6.92 22.59
C VAL A 106 27.26 -6.29 21.96
N TYR A 107 27.86 -5.32 22.63
CA TYR A 107 29.10 -4.70 22.20
C TYR A 107 29.98 -4.32 23.39
N GLN A 108 31.30 -4.30 23.19
CA GLN A 108 32.24 -3.83 24.19
C GLN A 108 32.59 -2.37 23.92
N ASN A 109 32.43 -1.51 24.92
CA ASN A 109 32.83 -0.12 24.81
C ASN A 109 34.36 -0.01 24.71
N GLN A 110 34.83 1.08 24.11
CA GLN A 110 36.24 1.46 24.18
C GLN A 110 36.37 2.61 25.16
N GLU A 111 37.28 2.47 26.13
CA GLU A 111 37.61 3.52 27.09
C GLU A 111 38.85 4.27 26.58
N GLN A 112 38.76 5.59 26.55
CA GLN A 112 39.88 6.46 26.19
C GLN A 112 40.67 6.81 27.44
N TYR A 113 42.00 6.74 27.36
CA TYR A 113 42.90 7.17 28.41
C TYR A 113 44.11 7.91 27.83
N TYR A 114 44.80 8.69 28.66
CA TYR A 114 46.01 9.41 28.27
C TYR A 114 47.23 8.74 28.88
N GLU A 115 48.23 8.48 28.05
CA GLU A 115 49.54 7.99 28.47
C GLU A 115 50.59 8.75 27.64
N ASP A 116 51.59 9.34 28.29
CA ASP A 116 52.62 10.17 27.68
C ASP A 116 52.09 11.32 26.80
N ASN A 117 51.06 12.05 27.27
CA ASN A 117 50.37 13.09 26.50
C ASN A 117 49.77 12.61 25.15
N ARG A 118 49.59 11.30 24.96
CA ARG A 118 48.93 10.71 23.79
C ARG A 118 47.64 10.02 24.21
N GLN A 119 46.60 10.20 23.40
CA GLN A 119 45.33 9.52 23.60
C GLN A 119 45.45 8.07 23.11
N LYS A 120 45.11 7.11 23.97
CA LYS A 120 45.06 5.68 23.69
C LYS A 120 43.67 5.14 24.01
N THR A 121 43.32 4.00 23.43
CA THR A 121 42.07 3.28 23.73
C THR A 121 42.37 1.91 24.33
N ARG A 122 41.53 1.49 25.28
CA ARG A 122 41.53 0.13 25.82
C ARG A 122 40.10 -0.42 25.82
N PRO A 123 39.92 -1.76 25.82
CA PRO A 123 38.60 -2.34 26.01
C PRO A 123 38.00 -1.89 27.36
N GLY A 124 36.81 -1.31 27.31
CA GLY A 124 36.01 -0.94 28.47
C GLY A 124 34.96 -1.99 28.78
N GLN A 125 33.86 -1.54 29.37
CA GLN A 125 32.76 -2.39 29.82
C GLN A 125 31.91 -2.92 28.65
N TRP A 126 31.28 -4.08 28.85
CA TRP A 126 30.30 -4.65 27.93
C TRP A 126 28.95 -3.97 28.10
N ASN A 127 28.40 -3.45 27.01
CA ASN A 127 27.01 -3.01 26.93
C ASN A 127 26.18 -4.09 26.23
N VAL A 128 25.14 -4.55 26.91
CA VAL A 128 24.15 -5.46 26.37
C VAL A 128 22.80 -4.77 26.41
N SER A 129 22.05 -4.84 25.32
CA SER A 129 20.68 -4.34 25.25
C SER A 129 19.75 -5.32 24.56
N ASN A 130 18.51 -5.34 24.99
CA ASN A 130 17.44 -6.12 24.38
C ASN A 130 16.14 -5.31 24.46
N SER A 131 15.24 -5.49 23.49
CA SER A 131 13.95 -4.83 23.45
C SER A 131 12.84 -5.82 23.12
N ALA A 132 11.62 -5.47 23.51
CA ALA A 132 10.40 -6.17 23.15
C ALA A 132 9.38 -5.16 22.63
N SER A 133 8.68 -5.58 21.57
CA SER A 133 7.54 -4.86 21.01
C SER A 133 6.25 -5.39 21.61
N PHE A 134 5.32 -4.49 21.87
CA PHE A 134 4.00 -4.80 22.41
C PHE A 134 2.93 -4.11 21.58
N VAL A 135 1.86 -4.82 21.25
CA VAL A 135 0.68 -4.26 20.60
C VAL A 135 -0.45 -4.18 21.64
N LEU A 136 -0.96 -2.97 21.86
CA LEU A 136 -2.08 -2.71 22.77
C LEU A 136 -3.32 -2.35 21.94
N ARG A 137 -4.35 -3.19 22.00
CA ARG A 137 -5.62 -3.00 21.28
C ARG A 137 -6.61 -2.06 21.99
N ASP A 138 -6.37 -1.78 23.26
CA ASP A 138 -7.11 -0.76 24.01
C ASP A 138 -6.21 0.46 24.23
N VAL A 139 -6.25 1.37 23.26
CA VAL A 139 -5.45 2.60 23.25
C VAL A 139 -5.68 3.50 24.47
N THR A 140 -6.83 3.38 25.15
CA THR A 140 -7.14 4.19 26.35
C THR A 140 -6.26 3.81 27.54
N ARG A 141 -5.72 2.59 27.54
CA ARG A 141 -4.85 2.04 28.59
C ARG A 141 -3.37 2.29 28.32
N ALA A 142 -3.03 3.08 27.31
CA ALA A 142 -1.66 3.38 26.91
C ALA A 142 -0.80 3.89 28.07
N SER A 143 -1.28 4.86 28.86
CA SER A 143 -0.53 5.43 29.99
C SER A 143 -0.26 4.38 31.07
N ALA A 144 -1.27 3.57 31.39
CA ALA A 144 -1.15 2.52 32.39
C ALA A 144 -0.17 1.42 31.96
N LEU A 145 -0.08 1.12 30.66
CA LEU A 145 0.92 0.19 30.14
C LEU A 145 2.34 0.75 30.30
N THR A 146 2.56 2.03 29.97
CA THR A 146 3.87 2.69 30.18
C THR A 146 4.32 2.56 31.63
N ASP A 147 3.43 2.83 32.59
CA ASP A 147 3.74 2.72 34.02
C ASP A 147 4.12 1.29 34.44
N VAL A 148 3.42 0.28 33.91
CA VAL A 148 3.72 -1.14 34.17
C VAL A 148 5.09 -1.51 33.61
N LEU A 149 5.40 -1.12 32.38
CA LEU A 149 6.68 -1.40 31.73
C LEU A 149 7.84 -0.71 32.48
N SER A 150 7.66 0.53 32.92
CA SER A 150 8.64 1.25 33.74
C SER A 150 8.87 0.55 35.08
N LYS A 151 7.81 0.15 35.80
CA LYS A 151 7.92 -0.58 37.06
C LYS A 151 8.57 -1.95 36.91
N ALA A 152 8.41 -2.59 35.75
CA ALA A 152 9.07 -3.85 35.42
C ALA A 152 10.56 -3.71 35.06
N GLY A 153 11.09 -2.48 35.02
CA GLY A 153 12.52 -2.21 34.82
C GLY A 153 12.93 -1.91 33.39
N ALA A 154 11.98 -1.55 32.51
CA ALA A 154 12.32 -0.99 31.20
C ALA A 154 13.11 0.31 31.37
N THR A 155 14.30 0.39 30.78
CA THR A 155 15.15 1.58 30.82
C THR A 155 14.80 2.54 29.69
N ASN A 156 14.31 2.01 28.57
CA ASN A 156 13.91 2.78 27.40
C ASN A 156 12.49 2.35 27.01
N ILE A 157 11.55 3.29 26.93
CA ILE A 157 10.19 3.02 26.42
C ILE A 157 9.94 3.99 25.28
N ASN A 158 9.62 3.44 24.10
CA ASN A 158 9.25 4.20 22.91
C ASN A 158 7.79 3.91 22.57
N GLY A 159 7.05 4.95 22.21
CA GLY A 159 5.62 4.89 21.91
C GLY A 159 4.77 5.67 22.92
N PRO A 160 3.43 5.60 22.82
CA PRO A 160 2.68 4.79 21.84
C PRO A 160 2.78 5.33 20.40
N GLN A 161 2.95 4.40 19.45
CA GLN A 161 2.67 4.66 18.04
C GLN A 161 1.28 4.14 17.71
N PHE A 162 0.35 5.03 17.37
CA PHE A 162 -1.01 4.65 17.04
C PHE A 162 -1.12 4.21 15.57
N SER A 163 -1.85 3.12 15.34
CA SER A 163 -2.17 2.64 14.00
C SER A 163 -3.55 2.00 13.94
N MET A 164 -4.02 1.77 12.72
CA MET A 164 -5.18 0.92 12.46
C MET A 164 -4.73 -0.55 12.49
N ASP A 165 -5.60 -1.42 12.98
CA ASP A 165 -5.32 -2.85 13.18
C ASP A 165 -5.33 -3.60 11.84
N GLU A 166 -6.51 -3.68 11.21
CA GLU A 166 -6.69 -4.27 9.89
C GLU A 166 -7.30 -3.24 8.94
N THR A 167 -6.59 -2.94 7.85
CA THR A 167 -7.07 -2.04 6.80
C THR A 167 -7.65 -2.78 5.61
N THR A 168 -7.50 -4.10 5.49
CA THR A 168 -7.87 -4.86 4.28
C THR A 168 -9.36 -4.75 3.94
N ASP A 169 -10.24 -4.90 4.91
CA ASP A 169 -11.69 -4.77 4.67
C ASP A 169 -12.09 -3.34 4.32
N ILE A 170 -11.45 -2.36 4.96
CA ILE A 170 -11.65 -0.94 4.66
C ILE A 170 -11.15 -0.63 3.24
N GLU A 171 -10.00 -1.17 2.85
CA GLU A 171 -9.42 -1.01 1.53
C GLU A 171 -10.29 -1.63 0.44
N ASN A 172 -10.87 -2.82 0.69
CA ASN A 172 -11.81 -3.47 -0.22
C ASN A 172 -13.09 -2.65 -0.39
N SER A 173 -13.66 -2.13 0.70
CA SER A 173 -14.83 -1.23 0.64
C SER A 173 -14.50 0.03 -0.17
N LEU A 174 -13.36 0.65 0.12
CA LEU A 174 -12.91 1.86 -0.55
C LEU A 174 -12.63 1.65 -2.04
N LEU A 175 -12.17 0.47 -2.45
CA LEU A 175 -12.00 0.14 -3.86
C LEU A 175 -13.36 0.13 -4.60
N GLY A 176 -14.38 -0.51 -4.02
CA GLY A 176 -15.74 -0.51 -4.56
C GLY A 176 -16.32 0.90 -4.66
N GLU A 177 -16.14 1.71 -3.62
CA GLU A 177 -16.56 3.12 -3.60
C GLU A 177 -15.81 3.97 -4.63
N ALA A 178 -14.50 3.77 -4.78
CA ALA A 178 -13.69 4.51 -5.75
C ALA A 178 -14.12 4.19 -7.19
N ILE A 179 -14.45 2.93 -7.50
CA ILE A 179 -15.01 2.52 -8.80
C ILE A 179 -16.39 3.15 -9.02
N ALA A 180 -17.26 3.17 -8.00
CA ALA A 180 -18.57 3.80 -8.09
C ALA A 180 -18.45 5.31 -8.35
N ASN A 181 -17.50 5.98 -7.68
CA ASN A 181 -17.21 7.40 -7.89
C ASN A 181 -16.63 7.67 -9.28
N ALA A 182 -15.75 6.81 -9.79
CA ALA A 182 -15.26 6.88 -11.16
C ALA A 182 -16.42 6.77 -12.16
N ARG A 183 -17.30 5.78 -12.02
CA ARG A 183 -18.48 5.63 -12.90
C ARG A 183 -19.37 6.88 -12.89
N LYS A 184 -19.73 7.41 -11.70
CA LYS A 184 -20.54 8.64 -11.59
C LYS A 184 -19.90 9.81 -12.33
N LYS A 185 -18.58 9.97 -12.22
CA LYS A 185 -17.82 11.01 -12.93
C LYS A 185 -17.86 10.79 -14.45
N ALA A 186 -17.68 9.55 -14.92
CA ALA A 186 -17.77 9.23 -16.34
C ALA A 186 -19.18 9.47 -16.91
N GLU A 187 -20.25 9.18 -16.15
CA GLU A 187 -21.63 9.46 -16.55
C GLU A 187 -21.90 10.97 -16.69
N LEU A 188 -21.30 11.80 -15.84
CA LEU A 188 -21.38 13.26 -15.96
C LEU A 188 -20.64 13.75 -17.20
N VAL A 189 -19.45 13.23 -17.47
CA VAL A 189 -18.66 13.57 -18.66
C VAL A 189 -19.39 13.15 -19.94
N ALA A 190 -19.91 11.92 -19.98
CA ALA A 190 -20.66 11.41 -21.12
C ALA A 190 -21.89 12.28 -21.42
N ARG A 191 -22.69 12.60 -20.39
CA ARG A 191 -23.85 13.50 -20.53
C ARG A 191 -23.45 14.88 -21.03
N GLY A 192 -22.38 15.47 -20.50
CA GLY A 192 -21.86 16.76 -20.97
C GLY A 192 -21.39 16.75 -22.43
N ALA A 193 -20.94 15.60 -22.92
CA ALA A 193 -20.55 15.38 -24.31
C ALA A 193 -21.73 14.96 -25.22
N ASN A 194 -22.98 14.92 -24.72
CA ASN A 194 -24.15 14.37 -25.41
C ASN A 194 -23.97 12.91 -25.87
N MET A 195 -23.23 12.12 -25.09
CA MET A 195 -22.96 10.70 -25.31
C MET A 195 -23.53 9.85 -24.17
N LYS A 196 -23.66 8.55 -24.39
CA LYS A 196 -24.01 7.55 -23.37
C LYS A 196 -22.76 6.85 -22.87
N LEU A 197 -22.71 6.59 -21.56
CA LEU A 197 -21.65 5.79 -20.98
C LEU A 197 -21.85 4.31 -21.34
N GLY A 198 -20.82 3.69 -21.91
CA GLY A 198 -20.78 2.28 -22.26
C GLY A 198 -20.11 1.41 -21.19
N PRO A 199 -19.77 0.15 -21.53
CA PRO A 199 -19.06 -0.75 -20.63
C PRO A 199 -17.70 -0.20 -20.21
N MET A 200 -17.25 -0.66 -19.04
CA MET A 200 -15.90 -0.43 -18.54
C MET A 200 -14.92 -1.27 -19.36
N ILE A 201 -13.87 -0.63 -19.89
CA ILE A 201 -12.89 -1.26 -20.78
C ILE A 201 -11.61 -1.60 -20.02
N ASN A 202 -11.18 -0.71 -19.13
CA ASN A 202 -9.93 -0.88 -18.40
C ASN A 202 -10.03 -0.28 -17.00
N VAL A 203 -9.37 -0.91 -16.03
CA VAL A 203 -9.22 -0.42 -14.66
C VAL A 203 -7.76 -0.52 -14.28
N ILE A 204 -7.22 0.62 -13.84
CA ILE A 204 -5.89 0.71 -13.27
C ILE A 204 -6.07 1.13 -11.82
N GLU A 205 -5.81 0.21 -10.90
CA GLU A 205 -5.71 0.56 -9.49
C GLU A 205 -4.43 1.39 -9.29
N GLY A 206 -4.58 2.58 -8.71
CA GLY A 206 -3.44 3.38 -8.30
C GLY A 206 -2.80 2.78 -7.06
N TYR A 207 -1.47 2.84 -6.95
CA TYR A 207 -0.80 2.56 -5.68
C TYR A 207 -1.19 3.64 -4.67
N SER A 208 -2.10 3.32 -3.75
CA SER A 208 -2.23 4.08 -2.52
C SER A 208 -1.10 3.67 -1.59
N MET A 209 -0.14 4.57 -1.39
CA MET A 209 0.66 4.50 -0.17
C MET A 209 -0.30 4.79 0.98
N THR A 210 -0.59 3.78 1.81
CA THR A 210 -1.18 3.97 3.14
C THR A 210 -0.18 4.75 3.99
N GLN A 211 -0.03 6.05 3.71
CA GLN A 211 0.61 6.94 4.65
C GLN A 211 -0.42 7.14 5.75
N SER A 212 -0.27 6.39 6.84
CA SER A 212 -0.78 6.81 8.15
C SER A 212 -0.12 8.14 8.47
N ARG A 213 -0.62 9.21 7.87
CA ARG A 213 -0.32 10.57 8.30
C ARG A 213 -1.15 10.76 9.55
N PRO A 214 -0.53 10.94 10.73
CA PRO A 214 -1.28 11.42 11.88
C PRO A 214 -1.93 12.72 11.43
N VAL A 215 -3.26 12.79 11.44
CA VAL A 215 -3.95 14.06 11.26
C VAL A 215 -3.75 14.81 12.56
N TYR A 216 -2.64 15.54 12.67
CA TYR A 216 -2.42 16.46 13.77
C TYR A 216 -3.45 17.58 13.64
N PHE A 217 -4.33 17.73 14.63
CA PHE A 217 -5.08 18.96 14.78
C PHE A 217 -4.08 20.10 14.89
N GLU A 218 -4.25 21.11 14.05
CA GLU A 218 -3.42 22.32 14.00
C GLU A 218 -3.47 23.00 15.38
N GLY A 219 -2.46 22.74 16.23
CA GLY A 219 -2.39 23.31 17.58
C GLY A 219 -1.56 22.59 18.65
N GLY A 220 -0.96 21.42 18.41
CA GLY A 220 -0.32 20.62 19.46
C GLY A 220 1.20 20.46 19.35
N GLY A 221 1.97 21.51 19.64
CA GLY A 221 3.42 21.41 19.77
C GLY A 221 3.86 20.98 21.18
N GLY A 222 4.59 19.87 21.26
CA GLY A 222 5.67 19.62 22.24
C GLY A 222 5.34 19.54 23.74
N GLY A 223 5.53 18.35 24.31
CA GLY A 223 6.08 18.19 25.65
C GLY A 223 5.10 17.88 26.79
N GLY A 224 5.16 16.63 27.27
CA GLY A 224 4.95 16.30 28.68
C GLY A 224 3.50 16.24 29.17
N GLY A 225 3.00 15.02 29.38
CA GLY A 225 1.97 14.75 30.38
C GLY A 225 0.52 15.12 30.02
N GLY A 226 0.22 15.33 28.73
CA GLY A 226 -1.16 15.42 28.23
C GLY A 226 -1.70 14.04 27.86
N GLY A 227 -2.99 13.80 28.11
CA GLY A 227 -3.68 12.55 27.77
C GLY A 227 -3.38 12.13 26.32
N MET A 228 -3.03 10.86 26.13
CA MET A 228 -2.65 10.33 24.83
C MET A 228 -3.91 10.10 24.00
N GLU A 229 -4.22 11.02 23.09
CA GLU A 229 -5.31 10.85 22.14
C GLU A 229 -4.81 10.07 20.91
N ALA A 230 -5.47 8.95 20.61
CA ALA A 230 -5.05 8.05 19.54
C ALA A 230 -5.13 8.66 18.12
N GLY A 231 -5.81 9.81 17.97
CA GLY A 231 -6.01 10.48 16.69
C GLY A 231 -6.84 9.65 15.69
N THR A 232 -7.03 10.20 14.49
CA THR A 232 -7.68 9.50 13.37
C THR A 232 -6.69 9.35 12.22
N ALA A 233 -6.71 8.20 11.57
CA ALA A 233 -5.99 7.94 10.33
C ALA A 233 -6.98 7.88 9.16
N ALA A 234 -6.51 8.30 7.98
CA ALA A 234 -7.27 8.22 6.75
C ALA A 234 -6.69 7.12 5.85
N VAL A 235 -7.56 6.27 5.33
CA VAL A 235 -7.23 5.33 4.26
C VAL A 235 -7.85 5.88 2.98
N GLU A 236 -7.03 5.98 1.94
CA GLU A 236 -7.44 6.49 0.64
C GLU A 236 -7.21 5.42 -0.42
N LYS A 237 -8.14 5.27 -1.37
CA LYS A 237 -7.97 4.47 -2.59
C LYS A 237 -8.29 5.31 -3.82
N THR A 238 -7.43 5.20 -4.83
CA THR A 238 -7.59 5.88 -6.11
C THR A 238 -7.58 4.87 -7.25
N VAL A 239 -8.56 4.96 -8.15
CA VAL A 239 -8.65 4.12 -9.34
C VAL A 239 -8.78 4.99 -10.58
N THR A 240 -8.08 4.62 -11.65
CA THR A 240 -8.27 5.20 -12.98
C THR A 240 -9.00 4.20 -13.84
N VAL A 241 -10.16 4.60 -14.36
CA VAL A 241 -11.06 3.74 -15.12
C VAL A 241 -11.30 4.33 -16.49
N MET A 242 -11.26 3.48 -17.50
CA MET A 242 -11.63 3.80 -18.88
C MET A 242 -12.97 3.15 -19.23
N PHE A 243 -13.88 3.95 -19.77
CA PHE A 243 -15.18 3.50 -20.28
C PHE A 243 -15.32 3.78 -21.77
N GLU A 244 -16.12 2.96 -22.44
CA GLU A 244 -16.59 3.26 -23.80
C GLU A 244 -17.59 4.42 -23.76
N LEU A 245 -17.64 5.22 -24.82
CA LEU A 245 -18.68 6.22 -25.06
C LEU A 245 -19.46 5.85 -26.33
N LYS A 246 -20.79 5.94 -26.25
CA LYS A 246 -21.72 5.63 -27.34
C LYS A 246 -22.54 6.85 -27.75
#